data_AF-A0A949V5Y0-F1
#
_entry.id   AF-A0A949V5Y0-F1
#
_cell.length_a   1.000
_cell.length_b   1.000
_cell.length_c   1.000
_cell.angle_alpha   90.00
_cell.angle_beta   90.00
_cell.angle_gamma   90.00
#
_symmetry.space_group_name_H-M   'P 1'
#
loop_
_entity.id
_entity.type
_entity.pdbx_description
1 polymer ?
#
loop_
_entity_poly.entity_id
_entity_poly.type
_entity_poly.pdbx_seq_one_letter_code
_entity_poly.pdbx_strand_id
1 'polypeptide(L)'
;MARMTPAELEQLKRDVSLVAVAQSQGHRLVKRGKDVVLCCPFHVEKTPSCVITPSKNLFHCFGCGAAGSVLDWVQKTERLTYPQTLIRLRDLAGSHVAPQSSSLAAAVESSRQNLTDLDDDGQALLHQVVDFYHQNLLASPEGQEWLALRGLSHPELVTHFRLGLAGPHGVAGVLPSPHLKEGKAMRQRLTALGVVRESNRQDHFRGCLVVPVVGWSESHDVAARGRVLQLYGRRTMADHKIKLTSPKHLYLPSPLVGVWNEQALAASADIILCEALLDAMTFWCAGYRNVIAAYGVNGFTASHLAALTYHGVKRVLVAFDRDAAGDSGAELVAQALHGA
;
A
#
# COMPACT_ATOMS: atom_id res chain seq x y z
N MET A 1 -0.75 -0.84 -6.46
CA MET A 1 -1.84 -0.14 -7.16
C MET A 1 -2.90 -1.15 -7.59
N ALA A 2 -4.18 -0.90 -7.26
CA ALA A 2 -5.29 -1.65 -7.83
C ALA A 2 -5.16 -1.60 -9.37
N ARG A 3 -5.22 -2.76 -10.03
CA ARG A 3 -5.21 -2.81 -11.49
C ARG A 3 -6.49 -2.15 -11.99
N MET A 4 -6.33 -0.97 -12.55
CA MET A 4 -7.39 -0.26 -13.25
C MET A 4 -7.75 -1.06 -14.50
N THR A 5 -9.02 -1.43 -14.62
CA THR A 5 -9.53 -2.09 -15.82
C THR A 5 -9.45 -1.12 -17.01
N PRO A 6 -9.38 -1.63 -18.26
CA PRO A 6 -9.44 -0.76 -19.44
C PRO A 6 -10.70 0.13 -19.45
N ALA A 7 -11.82 -0.37 -18.92
CA ALA A 7 -13.07 0.40 -18.81
C ALA A 7 -12.94 1.56 -17.80
N GLU A 8 -12.32 1.33 -16.64
CA GLU A 8 -12.05 2.39 -15.65
C GLU A 8 -11.05 3.43 -16.17
N LEU A 9 -10.05 3.02 -16.96
CA LEU A 9 -9.12 3.94 -17.61
C LEU A 9 -9.83 4.87 -18.59
N GLU A 10 -10.67 4.31 -19.45
CA GLU A 10 -11.44 5.09 -20.42
C GLU A 10 -12.47 5.99 -19.74
N GLN A 11 -13.06 5.53 -18.64
CA GLN A 11 -13.94 6.37 -17.81
C GLN A 11 -13.17 7.56 -17.22
N LEU A 12 -12.01 7.32 -16.60
CA LEU A 12 -11.18 8.37 -16.01
C LEU A 12 -10.71 9.40 -17.04
N LYS A 13 -10.35 8.96 -18.26
CA LYS A 13 -9.99 9.87 -19.37
C LYS A 13 -11.16 10.72 -19.84
N ARG A 14 -12.41 10.29 -19.65
CA ARG A 14 -13.60 11.08 -19.98
C ARG A 14 -13.98 12.06 -18.88
N ASP A 15 -13.83 11.67 -17.63
CA ASP A 15 -14.29 12.45 -16.48
C ASP A 15 -13.40 13.66 -16.18
N VAL A 16 -12.10 13.60 -16.53
CA VAL A 16 -11.17 14.72 -16.34
C VAL A 16 -11.13 15.60 -17.58
N SER A 17 -11.64 16.84 -17.48
CA SER A 17 -11.62 17.80 -18.59
C SER A 17 -10.20 18.30 -18.91
N LEU A 18 -9.71 18.00 -20.11
CA LEU A 18 -8.41 18.46 -20.60
C LEU A 18 -8.33 19.99 -20.72
N VAL A 19 -9.44 20.65 -21.06
CA VAL A 19 -9.51 22.13 -21.11
C VAL A 19 -9.29 22.72 -19.71
N ALA A 20 -9.95 22.16 -18.70
CA ALA A 20 -9.83 22.63 -17.32
C ALA A 20 -8.42 22.38 -16.77
N VAL A 21 -7.83 21.22 -17.05
CA VAL A 21 -6.44 20.91 -16.69
C VAL A 21 -5.48 21.91 -17.32
N ALA A 22 -5.59 22.15 -18.64
CA ALA A 22 -4.72 23.10 -19.32
C ALA A 22 -4.87 24.54 -18.77
N GLN A 23 -6.09 24.96 -18.43
CA GLN A 23 -6.34 26.24 -17.75
C GLN A 23 -5.68 26.29 -16.37
N SER A 24 -5.82 25.25 -15.56
CA SER A 24 -5.24 25.19 -14.22
C SER A 24 -3.70 25.23 -14.22
N GLN A 25 -3.09 24.73 -15.30
CA GLN A 25 -1.65 24.81 -15.54
C GLN A 25 -1.20 26.18 -16.09
N GLY A 26 -2.11 27.16 -16.17
CA GLY A 26 -1.81 28.54 -16.58
C GLY A 26 -1.72 28.74 -18.09
N HIS A 27 -2.16 27.78 -18.90
CA HIS A 27 -2.13 27.95 -20.36
C HIS A 27 -3.20 28.92 -20.83
N ARG A 28 -2.80 29.88 -21.66
CA ARG A 28 -3.72 30.82 -22.28
C ARG A 28 -4.48 30.15 -23.44
N LEU A 29 -5.75 29.86 -23.19
CA LEU A 29 -6.64 29.21 -24.13
C LEU A 29 -7.41 30.24 -24.98
N VAL A 30 -7.48 30.03 -26.30
CA VAL A 30 -8.27 30.85 -27.23
C VAL A 30 -9.30 29.98 -27.93
N LYS A 31 -10.58 30.34 -27.82
CA LYS A 31 -11.66 29.59 -28.49
C LYS A 31 -11.63 29.83 -30.00
N ARG A 32 -11.67 28.75 -30.78
CA ARG A 32 -11.73 28.79 -32.26
C ARG A 32 -12.81 27.84 -32.74
N GLY A 33 -14.01 28.39 -32.94
CA GLY A 33 -15.19 27.60 -33.28
C GLY A 33 -15.57 26.64 -32.14
N LYS A 34 -15.54 25.33 -32.42
CA LYS A 34 -15.84 24.28 -31.44
C LYS A 34 -14.61 23.82 -30.65
N ASP A 35 -13.42 24.20 -31.09
CA ASP A 35 -12.15 23.81 -30.48
C ASP A 35 -11.51 24.95 -29.69
N VAL A 36 -10.45 24.62 -28.95
CA VAL A 36 -9.64 25.54 -28.19
C VAL A 36 -8.19 25.43 -28.64
N VAL A 37 -7.51 26.56 -28.83
CA VAL A 37 -6.14 26.62 -29.33
C VAL A 37 -5.23 27.30 -28.31
N LEU A 38 -4.00 26.80 -28.19
CA LEU A 38 -2.95 27.33 -27.30
C LEU A 38 -1.55 27.10 -27.88
N CYS A 39 -0.56 27.83 -27.34
CA CYS A 39 0.83 27.48 -27.56
C CYS A 39 1.13 26.13 -26.89
N CYS A 40 1.78 25.25 -27.64
CA CYS A 40 2.08 23.90 -27.26
C CYS A 40 3.09 23.89 -26.09
N PRO A 41 2.80 23.15 -25.01
CA PRO A 41 3.74 23.04 -23.88
C PRO A 41 4.90 22.09 -24.18
N PHE A 42 4.87 21.34 -25.28
CA PHE A 42 5.84 20.29 -25.61
C PHE A 42 6.99 20.77 -26.50
N HIS A 43 6.88 21.97 -27.08
CA HIS A 43 7.95 22.58 -27.86
C HIS A 43 7.85 24.11 -27.80
N VAL A 44 8.95 24.80 -28.10
CA VAL A 44 9.00 26.25 -28.05
C VAL A 44 8.41 26.84 -29.32
N GLU A 45 7.34 27.63 -29.19
CA GLU A 45 6.72 28.36 -30.30
C GLU A 45 6.14 29.71 -29.85
N LYS A 46 5.90 30.61 -30.82
CA LYS A 46 5.26 31.92 -30.59
C LYS A 46 3.81 31.97 -31.07
N THR A 47 3.43 31.08 -31.98
CA THR A 47 2.09 31.00 -32.57
C THR A 47 1.40 29.74 -32.06
N PRO A 48 0.14 29.81 -31.57
CA PRO A 48 -0.59 28.64 -31.09
C PRO A 48 -0.73 27.54 -32.16
N SER A 49 -0.12 26.36 -31.95
CA SER A 49 -0.29 25.19 -32.84
C SER A 49 -0.95 23.99 -32.17
N CYS A 50 -1.18 24.04 -30.86
CA CYS A 50 -1.87 22.99 -30.12
C CYS A 50 -3.38 23.24 -30.12
N VAL A 51 -4.15 22.23 -30.54
CA VAL A 51 -5.61 22.24 -30.56
C VAL A 51 -6.13 21.20 -29.58
N ILE A 52 -7.01 21.63 -28.68
CA ILE A 52 -7.81 20.77 -27.81
C ILE A 52 -9.23 20.75 -28.37
N THR A 53 -9.77 19.55 -28.63
CA THR A 53 -11.16 19.36 -29.05
C THR A 53 -12.00 18.94 -27.84
N PRO A 54 -12.77 19.87 -27.21
CA PRO A 54 -13.44 19.59 -25.94
C PRO A 54 -14.45 18.47 -26.03
N SER A 55 -15.15 18.32 -27.16
CA SER A 55 -16.15 17.26 -27.37
C SER A 55 -15.56 15.84 -27.40
N LYS A 56 -14.27 15.72 -27.71
CA LYS A 56 -13.54 14.44 -27.74
C LYS A 56 -12.61 14.26 -26.54
N ASN A 57 -12.36 15.33 -25.78
CA ASN A 57 -11.39 15.40 -24.70
C ASN A 57 -9.95 14.96 -25.12
N LEU A 58 -9.54 15.32 -26.33
CA LEU A 58 -8.24 15.01 -26.91
C LEU A 58 -7.52 16.29 -27.35
N PHE A 59 -6.19 16.22 -27.45
CA PHE A 59 -5.37 17.26 -28.07
C PHE A 59 -4.57 16.74 -29.26
N HIS A 60 -4.21 17.67 -30.14
CA HIS A 60 -3.25 17.47 -31.21
C HIS A 60 -2.50 18.78 -31.47
N CYS A 61 -1.17 18.72 -31.54
CA CYS A 61 -0.31 19.82 -31.90
C CYS A 61 0.18 19.67 -33.34
N PHE A 62 -0.15 20.65 -34.18
CA PHE A 62 0.25 20.66 -35.59
C PHE A 62 1.71 21.09 -35.81
N GLY A 63 2.38 21.67 -34.80
CA GLY A 63 3.79 22.04 -34.86
C GLY A 63 4.75 20.87 -34.61
N CYS A 64 4.55 20.14 -33.52
CA CYS A 64 5.45 19.04 -33.10
C CYS A 64 4.84 17.63 -33.24
N GLY A 65 3.58 17.51 -33.67
CA GLY A 65 2.89 16.22 -33.83
C GLY A 65 2.45 15.55 -32.53
N ALA A 66 2.68 16.18 -31.37
CA ALA A 66 2.21 15.64 -30.09
C ALA A 66 0.68 15.55 -30.07
N ALA A 67 0.14 14.38 -29.75
CA ALA A 67 -1.29 14.14 -29.64
C ALA A 67 -1.59 13.17 -28.50
N GLY A 68 -2.83 13.18 -28.01
CA GLY A 68 -3.26 12.23 -26.99
C GLY A 68 -4.47 12.70 -26.19
N SER A 69 -4.71 11.97 -25.11
CA SER A 69 -5.75 12.22 -24.12
C SER A 69 -5.25 13.11 -22.97
N VAL A 70 -6.14 13.41 -22.02
CA VAL A 70 -5.78 14.09 -20.77
C VAL A 70 -4.67 13.38 -19.98
N LEU A 71 -4.58 12.04 -20.10
CA LEU A 71 -3.50 11.26 -19.53
C LEU A 71 -2.15 11.63 -20.15
N ASP A 72 -2.08 11.61 -21.48
CA ASP A 72 -0.85 11.92 -22.21
C ASP A 72 -0.40 13.37 -21.97
N TRP A 73 -1.37 14.28 -21.85
CA TRP A 73 -1.13 15.68 -21.52
C TRP A 73 -0.45 15.82 -20.15
N VAL A 74 -1.13 15.37 -19.08
CA VAL A 74 -0.64 15.49 -17.69
C VAL A 74 0.68 14.77 -17.52
N GLN A 75 0.83 13.57 -18.10
CA GLN A 75 2.07 12.81 -18.02
C GLN A 75 3.26 13.61 -18.57
N LYS A 76 3.07 14.29 -19.70
CA LYS A 76 4.13 15.07 -20.36
C LYS A 76 4.35 16.44 -19.71
N THR A 77 3.29 17.18 -19.38
CA THR A 77 3.41 18.54 -18.82
C THR A 77 3.90 18.53 -17.37
N GLU A 78 3.49 17.54 -16.57
CA GLU A 78 3.90 17.41 -15.16
C GLU A 78 5.07 16.43 -14.97
N ARG A 79 5.60 15.85 -16.07
CA ARG A 79 6.74 14.89 -16.07
C ARG A 79 6.53 13.70 -15.12
N LEU A 80 5.31 13.19 -15.09
CA LEU A 80 4.90 12.10 -14.22
C LEU A 80 5.11 10.74 -14.90
N THR A 81 5.32 9.69 -14.10
CA THR A 81 5.22 8.31 -14.57
C THR A 81 3.75 7.94 -14.77
N TYR A 82 3.45 6.95 -15.63
CA TYR A 82 2.07 6.50 -15.88
C TYR A 82 1.26 6.29 -14.58
N PRO A 83 1.79 5.63 -13.53
CA PRO A 83 1.05 5.48 -12.29
C PRO A 83 0.82 6.77 -11.50
N GLN A 84 1.78 7.69 -11.48
CA GLN A 84 1.61 9.02 -10.87
C GLN A 84 0.57 9.84 -11.63
N THR A 85 0.56 9.76 -12.97
CA THR A 85 -0.47 10.38 -13.80
C THR A 85 -1.86 9.83 -13.47
N LEU A 86 -2.00 8.52 -13.22
CA LEU A 86 -3.29 7.96 -12.82
C LEU A 86 -3.78 8.47 -11.46
N ILE A 87 -2.88 8.66 -10.49
CA ILE A 87 -3.22 9.27 -9.20
C ILE A 87 -3.67 10.72 -9.42
N ARG A 88 -2.86 11.49 -10.15
CA ARG A 88 -3.14 12.88 -10.47
C ARG A 88 -4.48 13.08 -11.16
N LEU A 89 -4.81 12.24 -12.15
CA LEU A 89 -6.10 12.29 -12.83
C LEU A 89 -7.28 11.97 -11.91
N ARG A 90 -7.13 11.04 -10.96
CA ARG A 90 -8.19 10.74 -9.98
C ARG A 90 -8.44 11.93 -9.05
N ASP A 91 -7.38 12.62 -8.61
CA ASP A 91 -7.52 13.82 -7.79
C ASP A 91 -8.26 14.94 -8.54
N LEU A 92 -7.93 15.09 -9.83
CA LEU A 92 -8.59 16.06 -10.72
C LEU A 92 -10.05 15.70 -10.99
N ALA A 93 -10.38 14.41 -11.12
CA ALA A 93 -11.77 13.93 -11.27
C ALA A 93 -12.61 14.20 -10.01
N GLY A 94 -12.01 14.08 -8.82
CA GLY A 94 -12.68 14.36 -7.54
C GLY A 94 -12.94 15.85 -7.27
N SER A 95 -12.27 16.75 -7.98
CA SER A 95 -12.30 18.21 -7.70
C SER A 95 -13.34 19.01 -8.51
N HIS A 96 -14.03 18.40 -9.48
CA HIS A 96 -14.91 19.10 -10.43
C HIS A 96 -16.42 18.78 -10.32
N VAL A 97 -16.90 18.18 -9.22
CA VAL A 97 -18.31 17.82 -9.05
C VAL A 97 -18.96 18.59 -7.89
N ALA A 98 -19.80 19.58 -8.22
CA ALA A 98 -20.77 20.21 -7.31
C ALA A 98 -22.08 19.37 -7.27
N PRO A 99 -22.94 19.51 -6.23
CA PRO A 99 -23.33 18.37 -5.42
C PRO A 99 -24.62 17.69 -5.88
N GLN A 100 -24.50 16.43 -6.29
CA GLN A 100 -25.58 15.44 -6.23
C GLN A 100 -24.93 14.12 -5.80
N SER A 101 -25.24 13.74 -4.56
CA SER A 101 -24.95 12.49 -3.86
C SER A 101 -24.51 11.29 -4.72
N SER A 102 -23.23 10.91 -4.62
CA SER A 102 -22.78 9.58 -4.15
C SER A 102 -21.25 9.44 -4.28
N SER A 103 -20.61 9.43 -3.11
CA SER A 103 -19.24 9.02 -2.76
C SER A 103 -18.81 7.68 -3.41
N LEU A 104 -17.59 7.41 -3.89
CA LEU A 104 -16.23 7.28 -3.28
C LEU A 104 -15.31 6.80 -4.44
N ALA A 105 -13.98 6.91 -4.50
CA ALA A 105 -12.90 6.91 -3.50
C ALA A 105 -11.67 7.63 -4.13
N ALA A 106 -11.10 8.68 -3.55
CA ALA A 106 -10.33 8.71 -2.31
C ALA A 106 -9.24 7.61 -2.27
N ALA A 107 -8.00 8.00 -1.92
CA ALA A 107 -7.18 7.13 -1.10
C ALA A 107 -8.11 6.50 -0.07
N VAL A 108 -8.04 5.19 0.15
CA VAL A 108 -8.66 4.65 1.34
C VAL A 108 -7.79 5.16 2.49
N GLU A 109 -8.02 6.40 2.90
CA GLU A 109 -8.14 6.71 4.30
C GLU A 109 -9.03 5.58 4.82
N SER A 110 -8.39 4.65 5.51
CA SER A 110 -9.10 3.60 6.19
C SER A 110 -10.12 4.32 7.06
N SER A 111 -11.40 4.26 6.69
CA SER A 111 -12.48 4.65 7.60
C SER A 111 -12.49 3.77 8.86
N ARG A 112 -11.64 2.72 8.89
CA ARG A 112 -11.34 1.94 10.09
C ARG A 112 -10.24 2.63 10.89
N GLN A 113 -10.53 2.82 12.18
CA GLN A 113 -9.60 3.29 13.20
C GLN A 113 -8.24 2.57 13.17
N ASN A 114 -7.21 3.18 13.76
CA ASN A 114 -5.96 2.49 13.99
C ASN A 114 -6.21 1.27 14.88
N LEU A 115 -5.49 0.17 14.64
CA LEU A 115 -5.63 -1.01 15.49
C LEU A 115 -5.19 -0.72 16.94
N THR A 116 -4.29 0.25 17.13
CA THR A 116 -3.89 0.79 18.45
C THR A 116 -5.04 1.43 19.22
N ASP A 117 -6.13 1.82 18.56
CA ASP A 117 -7.25 2.53 19.20
C ASP A 117 -8.39 1.58 19.61
N LEU A 118 -8.27 0.28 19.29
CA LEU A 118 -9.21 -0.75 19.73
C LEU A 118 -9.28 -0.82 21.26
N ASP A 119 -10.38 -1.34 21.78
CA ASP A 119 -10.46 -1.79 23.17
C ASP A 119 -9.69 -3.11 23.37
N ASP A 120 -9.57 -3.53 24.64
CA ASP A 120 -8.89 -4.76 25.03
C ASP A 120 -9.56 -6.00 24.39
N ASP A 121 -10.89 -5.99 24.25
CA ASP A 121 -11.63 -7.08 23.60
C ASP A 121 -11.33 -7.18 22.09
N GLY A 122 -11.15 -6.04 21.41
CA GLY A 122 -10.74 -5.98 20.02
C GLY A 122 -9.31 -6.46 19.80
N GLN A 123 -8.39 -6.08 20.71
CA GLN A 123 -7.02 -6.56 20.69
C GLN A 123 -6.90 -8.05 21.02
N ALA A 124 -7.64 -8.52 22.03
CA ALA A 124 -7.72 -9.94 22.37
C ALA A 124 -8.23 -10.76 21.16
N LEU A 125 -9.22 -10.26 20.42
CA LEU A 125 -9.69 -10.91 19.21
C LEU A 125 -8.63 -10.92 18.09
N LEU A 126 -7.87 -9.84 17.89
CA LEU A 126 -6.77 -9.84 16.93
C LEU A 126 -5.64 -10.81 17.32
N HIS A 127 -5.30 -10.90 18.61
CA HIS A 127 -4.34 -11.88 19.11
C HIS A 127 -4.83 -13.31 18.87
N GLN A 128 -6.12 -13.61 19.09
CA GLN A 128 -6.69 -14.91 18.75
C GLN A 128 -6.60 -15.23 17.25
N VAL A 129 -6.75 -14.22 16.37
CA VAL A 129 -6.56 -14.37 14.92
C VAL A 129 -5.10 -14.68 14.59
N VAL A 130 -4.14 -13.97 15.21
CA VAL A 130 -2.71 -14.25 15.06
C VAL A 130 -2.38 -15.67 15.52
N ASP A 131 -2.92 -16.09 16.66
CA ASP A 131 -2.69 -17.42 17.23
C ASP A 131 -3.24 -18.52 16.35
N PHE A 132 -4.44 -18.33 15.80
CA PHE A 132 -5.02 -19.24 14.82
C PHE A 132 -4.11 -19.39 13.60
N TYR A 133 -3.62 -18.29 13.02
CA TYR A 133 -2.70 -18.38 11.88
C TYR A 133 -1.38 -19.03 12.29
N HIS A 134 -0.83 -18.70 13.46
CA HIS A 134 0.43 -19.25 13.95
C HIS A 134 0.35 -20.77 14.09
N GLN A 135 -0.70 -21.28 14.74
CA GLN A 135 -0.94 -22.71 14.90
C GLN A 135 -1.07 -23.42 13.54
N ASN A 136 -1.77 -22.80 12.58
CA ASN A 136 -1.88 -23.35 11.23
C ASN A 136 -0.53 -23.48 10.53
N LEU A 137 0.40 -22.52 10.71
CA LEU A 137 1.73 -22.60 10.11
C LEU A 137 2.58 -23.69 10.77
N LEU A 138 2.52 -23.81 12.10
CA LEU A 138 3.22 -24.88 12.83
C LEU A 138 2.74 -26.27 12.39
N ALA A 139 1.44 -26.40 12.06
CA ALA A 139 0.84 -27.65 11.62
C ALA A 139 0.89 -27.89 10.10
N SER A 140 1.44 -26.97 9.29
CA SER A 140 1.41 -27.08 7.81
C SER A 140 2.80 -27.38 7.24
N PRO A 141 3.05 -28.62 6.78
CA PRO A 141 4.27 -28.97 6.05
C PRO A 141 4.49 -28.09 4.81
N GLU A 142 3.42 -27.76 4.07
CA GLU A 142 3.54 -26.90 2.88
C GLU A 142 3.94 -25.47 3.24
N GLY A 143 3.49 -24.96 4.39
CA GLY A 143 3.92 -23.66 4.91
C GLY A 143 5.40 -23.65 5.27
N GLN A 144 5.89 -24.71 5.90
CA GLN A 144 7.31 -24.87 6.24
C GLN A 144 8.18 -25.00 4.98
N GLU A 145 7.75 -25.79 4.01
CA GLU A 145 8.44 -25.93 2.72
C GLU A 145 8.51 -24.58 1.99
N TRP A 146 7.42 -23.81 2.00
CA TRP A 146 7.41 -22.48 1.40
C TRP A 146 8.41 -21.53 2.06
N LEU A 147 8.55 -21.56 3.39
CA LEU A 147 9.56 -20.77 4.10
C LEU A 147 10.97 -21.21 3.69
N ALA A 148 11.24 -22.51 3.64
CA ALA A 148 12.53 -23.05 3.22
C ALA A 148 12.89 -22.64 1.79
N LEU A 149 11.95 -22.73 0.85
CA LEU A 149 12.13 -22.27 -0.55
C LEU A 149 12.43 -20.77 -0.66
N ARG A 150 12.05 -19.98 0.35
CA ARG A 150 12.32 -18.54 0.43
C ARG A 150 13.56 -18.20 1.25
N GLY A 151 14.29 -19.18 1.77
CA GLY A 151 15.45 -18.95 2.64
C GLY A 151 15.08 -18.48 4.06
N LEU A 152 13.84 -18.73 4.49
CA LEU A 152 13.27 -18.28 5.78
C LEU A 152 13.14 -19.43 6.79
N SER A 153 14.04 -20.40 6.75
CA SER A 153 14.00 -21.63 7.56
C SER A 153 14.71 -21.52 8.91
N HIS A 154 15.05 -20.31 9.37
CA HIS A 154 15.71 -20.14 10.67
C HIS A 154 14.81 -20.68 11.81
N PRO A 155 15.30 -21.55 12.71
CA PRO A 155 14.47 -22.26 13.70
C PRO A 155 13.63 -21.34 14.60
N GLU A 156 14.17 -20.18 14.93
CA GLU A 156 13.50 -19.19 15.78
C GLU A 156 12.49 -18.30 15.05
N LEU A 157 12.59 -18.13 13.72
CA LEU A 157 11.87 -17.06 13.00
C LEU A 157 10.35 -17.14 13.24
N VAL A 158 9.80 -18.34 13.07
CA VAL A 158 8.36 -18.57 13.13
C VAL A 158 7.82 -18.30 14.53
N THR A 159 8.46 -18.83 15.56
CA THR A 159 8.03 -18.66 16.95
C THR A 159 8.28 -17.24 17.45
N HIS A 160 9.43 -16.66 17.11
CA HIS A 160 9.85 -15.33 17.58
C HIS A 160 8.91 -14.23 17.08
N PHE A 161 8.60 -14.23 15.78
CA PHE A 161 7.71 -13.22 15.18
C PHE A 161 6.27 -13.69 15.00
N ARG A 162 5.91 -14.85 15.56
CA ARG A 162 4.56 -15.42 15.49
C ARG A 162 4.03 -15.50 14.06
N LEU A 163 4.89 -15.89 13.10
CA LEU A 163 4.48 -16.09 11.71
C LEU A 163 3.33 -17.09 11.68
N GLY A 164 2.39 -16.87 10.77
CA GLY A 164 1.22 -17.71 10.62
C GLY A 164 0.87 -18.02 9.18
N LEU A 165 -0.11 -18.90 9.00
CA LEU A 165 -0.64 -19.30 7.71
C LEU A 165 -2.17 -19.22 7.78
N ALA A 166 -2.77 -18.41 6.91
CA ALA A 166 -4.22 -18.36 6.82
C ALA A 166 -4.81 -19.65 6.21
N GLY A 167 -4.04 -20.33 5.35
CA GLY A 167 -4.52 -21.51 4.65
C GLY A 167 -5.67 -21.21 3.68
N PRO A 168 -6.36 -22.25 3.18
CA PRO A 168 -7.34 -22.10 2.10
C PRO A 168 -8.67 -21.47 2.54
N HIS A 169 -9.00 -21.46 3.84
CA HIS A 169 -10.26 -20.89 4.35
C HIS A 169 -10.07 -19.82 5.43
N GLY A 170 -8.87 -19.71 6.02
CA GLY A 170 -8.61 -18.73 7.07
C GLY A 170 -9.49 -18.89 8.29
N VAL A 171 -9.58 -17.82 9.07
CA VAL A 171 -10.44 -17.73 10.25
C VAL A 171 -11.89 -17.97 9.85
N ALA A 172 -12.31 -17.49 8.67
CA ALA A 172 -13.68 -17.64 8.19
C ALA A 172 -14.17 -19.10 8.09
N GLY A 173 -13.26 -20.06 7.91
CA GLY A 173 -13.55 -21.49 7.81
C GLY A 173 -13.88 -22.17 9.13
N VAL A 174 -13.51 -21.57 10.27
CA VAL A 174 -13.74 -22.14 11.62
C VAL A 174 -14.81 -21.39 12.41
N LEU A 175 -15.40 -20.33 11.84
CA LEU A 175 -16.44 -19.55 12.51
C LEU A 175 -17.76 -20.34 12.62
N PRO A 176 -18.50 -20.20 13.73
CA PRO A 176 -19.83 -20.77 13.87
C PRO A 176 -20.77 -20.36 12.73
N SER A 177 -21.80 -21.18 12.51
CA SER A 177 -22.77 -21.00 11.42
C SER A 177 -23.26 -19.54 11.33
N PRO A 178 -23.31 -18.94 10.13
CA PRO A 178 -23.79 -17.57 9.94
C PRO A 178 -25.28 -17.41 10.28
N HIS A 179 -26.01 -18.50 10.49
CA HIS A 179 -27.41 -18.49 10.91
C HIS A 179 -27.57 -18.36 12.43
N LEU A 180 -26.53 -18.66 13.21
CA LEU A 180 -26.52 -18.50 14.66
C LEU A 180 -26.18 -17.06 15.06
N LYS A 181 -26.74 -16.59 16.19
CA LYS A 181 -26.48 -15.25 16.73
C LYS A 181 -24.98 -15.01 16.94
N GLU A 182 -24.30 -15.99 17.52
CA GLU A 182 -22.86 -15.98 17.77
C GLU A 182 -22.05 -15.87 16.48
N GLY A 183 -22.36 -16.70 15.47
CA GLY A 183 -21.68 -16.67 14.18
C GLY A 183 -21.87 -15.34 13.42
N LYS A 184 -23.04 -14.70 13.54
CA LYS A 184 -23.26 -13.35 13.01
C LYS A 184 -22.39 -12.31 13.73
N ALA A 185 -22.38 -12.35 15.06
CA ALA A 185 -21.63 -11.40 15.89
C ALA A 185 -20.11 -11.49 15.63
N MET A 186 -19.52 -12.70 15.60
CA MET A 186 -18.08 -12.84 15.30
C MET A 186 -17.73 -12.33 13.91
N ARG A 187 -18.53 -12.66 12.89
CA ARG A 187 -18.25 -12.19 11.54
C ARG A 187 -18.38 -10.66 11.45
N GLN A 188 -19.30 -10.04 12.19
CA GLN A 188 -19.40 -8.58 12.25
C GLN A 188 -18.14 -7.97 12.88
N ARG A 189 -17.69 -8.48 14.02
CA ARG A 189 -16.45 -8.03 14.70
C ARG A 189 -15.22 -8.20 13.81
N LEU A 190 -15.02 -9.37 13.23
CA LEU A 190 -13.88 -9.66 12.35
C LEU A 190 -13.92 -8.85 11.05
N THR A 191 -15.11 -8.51 10.56
CA THR A 191 -15.27 -7.60 9.42
C THR A 191 -14.92 -6.16 9.78
N ALA A 192 -15.31 -5.69 10.98
CA ALA A 192 -14.91 -4.36 11.46
C ALA A 192 -13.38 -4.25 11.59
N LEU A 193 -12.70 -5.35 11.97
CA LEU A 193 -11.24 -5.44 12.02
C LEU A 193 -10.56 -5.62 10.64
N GLY A 194 -11.34 -5.86 9.59
CA GLY A 194 -10.81 -6.12 8.24
C GLY A 194 -10.25 -7.54 8.02
N VAL A 195 -10.35 -8.43 9.02
CA VAL A 195 -9.91 -9.84 8.92
C VAL A 195 -10.85 -10.64 8.01
N VAL A 196 -12.14 -10.31 7.99
CA VAL A 196 -13.13 -10.92 7.08
C VAL A 196 -13.68 -9.87 6.12
N ARG A 197 -13.56 -10.13 4.81
CA ARG A 197 -14.01 -9.20 3.77
C ARG A 197 -15.53 -9.04 3.77
N GLU A 198 -16.01 -7.81 3.65
CA GLU A 198 -17.44 -7.51 3.49
C GLU A 198 -18.02 -8.13 2.23
N SER A 199 -17.29 -8.02 1.11
CA SER A 199 -17.77 -8.37 -0.22
C SER A 199 -18.11 -9.83 -0.43
N ASN A 200 -17.35 -10.74 0.19
CA ASN A 200 -17.50 -12.18 -0.04
C ASN A 200 -17.40 -13.02 1.23
N ARG A 201 -17.30 -12.39 2.41
CA ARG A 201 -17.25 -13.04 3.73
C ARG A 201 -16.10 -14.03 3.90
N GLN A 202 -15.07 -13.95 3.04
CA GLN A 202 -13.86 -14.75 3.15
C GLN A 202 -12.82 -14.05 4.01
N ASP A 203 -11.90 -14.85 4.55
CA ASP A 203 -10.70 -14.35 5.19
C ASP A 203 -9.91 -13.44 4.24
N HIS A 204 -9.47 -12.29 4.75
CA HIS A 204 -8.72 -11.29 3.98
C HIS A 204 -7.38 -11.83 3.49
N PHE A 205 -6.70 -12.63 4.32
CA PHE A 205 -5.39 -13.24 4.08
C PHE A 205 -5.48 -14.66 3.54
N ARG A 206 -6.64 -15.12 3.08
CA ARG A 206 -6.80 -16.44 2.46
C ARG A 206 -5.65 -16.78 1.50
N GLY A 207 -4.95 -17.88 1.80
CA GLY A 207 -3.80 -18.39 1.04
C GLY A 207 -2.50 -17.60 1.25
N CYS A 208 -2.34 -16.87 2.35
CA CYS A 208 -1.14 -16.12 2.69
C CYS A 208 -0.40 -16.71 3.88
N LEU A 209 0.93 -16.64 3.83
CA LEU A 209 1.77 -16.51 5.02
C LEU A 209 1.47 -15.14 5.62
N VAL A 210 1.24 -15.10 6.93
CA VAL A 210 0.89 -13.89 7.68
C VAL A 210 2.03 -13.54 8.63
N VAL A 211 2.43 -12.28 8.68
CA VAL A 211 3.42 -11.74 9.61
C VAL A 211 2.75 -10.64 10.43
N PRO A 212 2.58 -10.82 11.75
CA PRO A 212 2.06 -9.76 12.60
C PRO A 212 3.13 -8.71 12.89
N VAL A 213 2.71 -7.44 12.95
CA VAL A 213 3.48 -6.34 13.53
C VAL A 213 2.87 -6.06 14.89
N VAL A 214 3.57 -6.48 15.94
CA VAL A 214 3.16 -6.31 17.34
C VAL A 214 4.10 -5.30 17.98
N GLY A 215 3.54 -4.32 18.69
CA GLY A 215 4.37 -3.35 19.41
C GLY A 215 5.17 -4.03 20.52
N TRP A 216 6.46 -3.71 20.60
CA TRP A 216 7.35 -4.27 21.60
C TRP A 216 6.99 -3.76 23.01
N SER A 217 7.35 -4.50 24.07
CA SER A 217 7.05 -4.13 25.46
C SER A 217 7.68 -2.79 25.87
N GLU A 218 8.78 -2.41 25.20
CA GLU A 218 9.49 -1.15 25.40
C GLU A 218 9.37 -0.25 24.17
N SER A 219 8.28 -0.38 23.40
CA SER A 219 8.00 0.50 22.27
C SER A 219 8.01 1.97 22.69
N HIS A 220 8.47 2.84 21.77
CA HIS A 220 8.46 4.28 21.94
C HIS A 220 7.04 4.82 22.20
N ASP A 221 6.03 4.19 21.60
CA ASP A 221 4.63 4.48 21.82
C ASP A 221 4.06 3.52 22.88
N VAL A 222 3.69 4.09 24.04
CA VAL A 222 3.10 3.33 25.15
C VAL A 222 1.79 2.67 24.72
N ALA A 223 1.00 3.31 23.88
CA ALA A 223 -0.26 2.75 23.39
C ALA A 223 -0.03 1.55 22.49
N ALA A 224 1.14 1.40 21.87
CA ALA A 224 1.45 0.29 20.96
C ALA A 224 1.90 -1.00 21.66
N ARG A 225 2.34 -0.91 22.92
CA ARG A 225 3.02 -2.02 23.63
C ARG A 225 2.15 -3.26 23.75
N GLY A 226 2.62 -4.38 23.22
CA GLY A 226 1.92 -5.67 23.24
C GLY A 226 0.68 -5.74 22.33
N ARG A 227 0.36 -4.66 21.60
CA ARG A 227 -0.79 -4.60 20.71
C ARG A 227 -0.44 -5.01 19.29
N VAL A 228 -1.38 -5.64 18.61
CA VAL A 228 -1.29 -5.86 17.16
C VAL A 228 -1.53 -4.53 16.46
N LEU A 229 -0.52 -4.05 15.74
CA LEU A 229 -0.49 -2.76 15.06
C LEU A 229 -0.84 -2.90 13.57
N GLN A 230 -0.43 -4.02 12.97
CA GLN A 230 -0.71 -4.34 11.58
C GLN A 230 -0.53 -5.85 11.35
N LEU A 231 -1.17 -6.40 10.32
CA LEU A 231 -0.86 -7.74 9.80
C LEU A 231 -0.47 -7.64 8.33
N TYR A 232 0.65 -8.25 7.97
CA TYR A 232 1.07 -8.43 6.59
C TYR A 232 0.73 -9.84 6.10
N GLY A 233 0.37 -9.98 4.83
CA GLY A 233 0.15 -11.27 4.19
C GLY A 233 0.87 -11.39 2.85
N ARG A 234 1.68 -12.44 2.67
CA ARG A 234 2.26 -12.83 1.38
C ARG A 234 1.57 -14.08 0.87
N ARG A 235 1.03 -14.05 -0.36
CA ARG A 235 0.44 -15.25 -0.98
C ARG A 235 1.48 -16.36 -1.15
N THR A 236 1.12 -17.58 -0.79
CA THR A 236 2.01 -18.75 -0.84
C THR A 236 1.91 -19.53 -2.14
N MET A 237 0.74 -19.49 -2.80
CA MET A 237 0.53 -20.16 -4.09
C MET A 237 1.38 -19.52 -5.19
N ALA A 238 1.86 -20.34 -6.13
CA ALA A 238 2.65 -19.86 -7.26
C ALA A 238 1.86 -18.88 -8.13
N ASP A 239 2.56 -17.89 -8.68
CA ASP A 239 2.03 -16.74 -9.43
C ASP A 239 1.11 -17.12 -10.62
N HIS A 240 1.15 -18.35 -11.12
CA HIS A 240 0.28 -18.84 -12.21
C HIS A 240 -1.10 -19.33 -11.74
N LYS A 241 -1.25 -19.74 -10.46
CA LYS A 241 -2.55 -20.12 -9.86
C LYS A 241 -3.27 -18.93 -9.22
N ILE A 242 -2.51 -17.88 -8.89
CA ILE A 242 -3.05 -16.59 -8.51
C ILE A 242 -3.43 -15.89 -9.81
N LYS A 243 -4.68 -15.42 -9.95
CA LYS A 243 -5.04 -14.57 -11.10
C LYS A 243 -3.97 -13.49 -11.22
N LEU A 244 -3.34 -13.34 -12.39
CA LEU A 244 -2.18 -12.47 -12.62
C LEU A 244 -2.36 -11.05 -12.03
N THR A 245 -3.62 -10.62 -11.85
CA THR A 245 -4.09 -9.33 -11.33
C THR A 245 -4.22 -9.20 -9.82
N SER A 246 -4.15 -10.29 -9.06
CA SER A 246 -4.31 -10.25 -7.60
C SER A 246 -3.04 -9.71 -6.94
N PRO A 247 -3.15 -8.87 -5.90
CA PRO A 247 -1.99 -8.38 -5.18
C PRO A 247 -1.26 -9.55 -4.52
N LYS A 248 0.07 -9.58 -4.67
CA LYS A 248 0.97 -10.58 -4.07
C LYS A 248 1.06 -10.41 -2.55
N HIS A 249 0.91 -9.17 -2.10
CA HIS A 249 1.04 -8.72 -0.73
C HIS A 249 -0.24 -8.04 -0.26
N LEU A 250 -0.58 -8.22 1.00
CA LEU A 250 -1.76 -7.65 1.63
C LEU A 250 -1.36 -7.07 2.98
N TYR A 251 -2.04 -5.99 3.37
CA TYR A 251 -2.08 -5.51 4.75
C TYR A 251 -3.54 -5.51 5.21
N LEU A 252 -3.81 -5.53 6.51
CA LEU A 252 -5.16 -5.22 6.98
C LEU A 252 -5.55 -3.83 6.48
N PRO A 253 -6.84 -3.62 6.14
CA PRO A 253 -7.34 -2.32 5.69
C PRO A 253 -7.49 -1.37 6.89
N SER A 254 -6.37 -1.04 7.53
CA SER A 254 -6.15 -0.11 8.65
C SER A 254 -4.86 0.66 8.35
N PRO A 255 -4.63 1.85 8.94
CA PRO A 255 -3.39 2.60 8.71
C PRO A 255 -2.12 1.77 8.97
N LEU A 256 -1.08 2.04 8.20
CA LEU A 256 0.20 1.35 8.30
C LEU A 256 1.02 1.99 9.43
N VAL A 257 0.96 1.38 10.60
CA VAL A 257 1.59 1.88 11.84
C VAL A 257 2.42 0.79 12.52
N GLY A 258 3.39 1.22 13.32
CA GLY A 258 4.31 0.32 14.01
C GLY A 258 5.56 -0.04 13.21
N VAL A 259 6.53 -0.63 13.91
CA VAL A 259 7.82 -1.07 13.37
C VAL A 259 7.99 -2.55 13.65
N TRP A 260 8.18 -3.34 12.61
CA TRP A 260 8.51 -4.75 12.78
C TRP A 260 9.94 -4.89 13.33
N ASN A 261 10.12 -5.79 14.31
CA ASN A 261 11.39 -6.01 15.02
C ASN A 261 11.93 -4.76 15.74
N GLU A 262 11.06 -3.94 16.36
CA GLU A 262 11.45 -2.70 17.07
C GLU A 262 12.53 -2.93 18.14
N GLN A 263 12.55 -4.08 18.82
CA GLN A 263 13.60 -4.44 19.78
C GLN A 263 15.03 -4.33 19.21
N ALA A 264 15.20 -4.48 17.89
CA ALA A 264 16.48 -4.33 17.22
C ALA A 264 17.02 -2.90 17.33
N LEU A 265 16.14 -1.91 17.42
CA LEU A 265 16.49 -0.49 17.55
C LEU A 265 17.13 -0.19 18.91
N ALA A 266 16.67 -0.87 19.97
CA ALA A 266 17.28 -0.75 21.30
C ALA A 266 18.61 -1.51 21.40
N ALA A 267 18.76 -2.60 20.64
CA ALA A 267 19.94 -3.45 20.69
C ALA A 267 21.12 -2.94 19.84
N SER A 268 20.89 -2.01 18.90
CA SER A 268 21.91 -1.56 17.95
C SER A 268 21.74 -0.10 17.55
N ALA A 269 22.86 0.64 17.51
CA ALA A 269 22.91 1.98 16.96
C ALA A 269 22.93 2.01 15.42
N ASP A 270 23.23 0.88 14.78
CA ASP A 270 23.22 0.70 13.33
C ASP A 270 22.05 -0.21 12.93
N ILE A 271 21.18 0.25 12.04
CA ILE A 271 19.97 -0.49 11.64
C ILE A 271 19.90 -0.65 10.13
N ILE A 272 19.63 -1.87 9.68
CA ILE A 272 19.29 -2.16 8.28
C ILE A 272 17.79 -1.91 8.09
N LEU A 273 17.42 -1.10 7.12
CA LEU A 273 16.04 -0.84 6.74
C LEU A 273 15.78 -1.42 5.35
N CYS A 274 14.97 -2.48 5.30
CA CYS A 274 14.56 -3.09 4.05
C CYS A 274 13.24 -2.51 3.52
N GLU A 275 13.00 -2.68 2.22
CA GLU A 275 11.75 -2.25 1.59
C GLU A 275 10.56 -3.07 2.10
N ALA A 276 10.71 -4.39 2.20
CA ALA A 276 9.65 -5.29 2.60
C ALA A 276 10.08 -6.29 3.69
N LEU A 277 9.09 -6.82 4.39
CA LEU A 277 9.26 -7.76 5.50
C LEU A 277 10.00 -9.04 5.14
N LEU A 278 9.81 -9.55 3.92
CA LEU A 278 10.50 -10.79 3.49
C LEU A 278 12.01 -10.57 3.38
N ASP A 279 12.43 -9.41 2.91
CA ASP A 279 13.85 -9.07 2.76
C ASP A 279 14.47 -8.86 4.15
N ALA A 280 13.77 -8.15 5.05
CA ALA A 280 14.18 -8.00 6.44
C ALA A 280 14.30 -9.35 7.18
N MET A 281 13.33 -10.26 7.01
CA MET A 281 13.42 -11.60 7.58
C MET A 281 14.57 -12.42 6.97
N THR A 282 14.91 -12.20 5.70
CA THR A 282 16.06 -12.85 5.05
C THR A 282 17.37 -12.41 5.70
N PHE A 283 17.57 -11.10 5.92
CA PHE A 283 18.70 -10.57 6.70
C PHE A 283 18.73 -11.15 8.12
N TRP A 284 17.58 -11.19 8.79
CA TRP A 284 17.47 -11.71 10.14
C TRP A 284 17.88 -13.19 10.23
N CYS A 285 17.42 -14.00 9.27
CA CYS A 285 17.80 -15.42 9.15
C CYS A 285 19.29 -15.60 8.85
N ALA A 286 19.90 -14.66 8.12
CA ALA A 286 21.34 -14.64 7.84
C ALA A 286 22.20 -14.13 9.01
N GLY A 287 21.59 -13.80 10.15
CA GLY A 287 22.30 -13.34 11.36
C GLY A 287 22.39 -11.83 11.54
N TYR A 288 21.90 -11.05 10.58
CA TYR A 288 21.80 -9.59 10.69
C TYR A 288 20.51 -9.23 11.44
N ARG A 289 20.55 -9.37 12.77
CA ARG A 289 19.37 -9.20 13.65
C ARG A 289 18.96 -7.74 13.84
N ASN A 290 19.85 -6.79 13.54
CA ASN A 290 19.64 -5.35 13.57
C ASN A 290 18.89 -4.82 12.32
N VAL A 291 17.75 -5.45 11.99
CA VAL A 291 17.02 -5.19 10.74
C VAL A 291 15.54 -4.92 10.99
N ILE A 292 14.98 -3.94 10.28
CA ILE A 292 13.56 -3.60 10.24
C ILE A 292 13.09 -3.50 8.78
N ALA A 293 11.78 -3.37 8.56
CA ALA A 293 11.21 -3.20 7.23
C ALA A 293 10.22 -2.03 7.18
N ALA A 294 10.27 -1.28 6.08
CA ALA A 294 9.22 -0.35 5.68
C ALA A 294 7.99 -1.11 5.13
N TYR A 295 6.92 -0.37 4.85
CA TYR A 295 5.72 -0.90 4.19
C TYR A 295 5.79 -0.79 2.64
N GLY A 296 6.96 -1.03 2.05
CA GLY A 296 7.27 -0.79 0.63
C GLY A 296 8.12 0.47 0.39
N VAL A 297 8.44 0.78 -0.87
CA VAL A 297 9.30 1.94 -1.25
C VAL A 297 8.87 3.29 -0.69
N ASN A 298 7.57 3.50 -0.49
CA ASN A 298 6.98 4.73 0.09
C ASN A 298 6.39 4.48 1.49
N GLY A 299 6.80 3.38 2.13
CA GLY A 299 6.21 2.86 3.35
C GLY A 299 7.00 3.18 4.62
N PHE A 300 7.95 4.11 4.56
CA PHE A 300 8.61 4.66 5.74
C PHE A 300 7.68 5.68 6.41
N THR A 301 7.31 5.42 7.66
CA THR A 301 6.23 6.16 8.35
C THR A 301 6.75 6.98 9.52
N ALA A 302 5.91 7.88 10.05
CA ALA A 302 6.23 8.62 11.27
C ALA A 302 6.57 7.71 12.46
N SER A 303 5.93 6.53 12.58
CA SER A 303 6.27 5.54 13.61
C SER A 303 7.69 5.01 13.48
N HIS A 304 8.20 4.86 12.24
CA HIS A 304 9.59 4.44 12.03
C HIS A 304 10.56 5.51 12.52
N LEU A 305 10.34 6.76 12.11
CA LEU A 305 11.18 7.87 12.52
C LEU A 305 11.17 8.06 14.03
N ALA A 306 9.99 8.07 14.65
CA ALA A 306 9.83 8.20 16.10
C ALA A 306 10.54 7.07 16.87
N ALA A 307 10.41 5.82 16.43
CA ALA A 307 11.09 4.69 17.05
C ALA A 307 12.62 4.78 16.92
N LEU A 308 13.13 5.12 15.72
CA LEU A 308 14.56 5.30 15.47
C LEU A 308 15.16 6.39 16.38
N THR A 309 14.49 7.54 16.47
CA THR A 309 14.91 8.65 17.32
C THR A 309 14.85 8.28 18.81
N TYR A 310 13.74 7.68 19.25
CA TYR A 310 13.54 7.29 20.65
C TYR A 310 14.60 6.32 21.15
N HIS A 311 14.92 5.29 20.36
CA HIS A 311 15.94 4.29 20.69
C HIS A 311 17.37 4.77 20.41
N GLY A 312 17.54 6.00 19.91
CA GLY A 312 18.85 6.63 19.75
C GLY A 312 19.70 6.04 18.64
N VAL A 313 19.08 5.45 17.61
CA VAL A 313 19.77 4.90 16.44
C VAL A 313 20.58 5.99 15.75
N LYS A 314 21.83 5.67 15.39
CA LYS A 314 22.80 6.63 14.84
C LYS A 314 22.96 6.52 13.33
N ARG A 315 22.71 5.35 12.77
CA ARG A 315 22.88 5.11 11.34
C ARG A 315 21.84 4.12 10.84
N VAL A 316 21.24 4.45 9.71
CA VAL A 316 20.32 3.56 8.99
C VAL A 316 20.95 3.21 7.65
N LEU A 317 21.12 1.91 7.40
CA LEU A 317 21.56 1.33 6.14
C LEU A 317 20.33 0.95 5.34
N VAL A 318 19.99 1.73 4.30
CA VAL A 318 18.81 1.46 3.46
C VAL A 318 19.15 0.38 2.44
N ALA A 319 18.43 -0.74 2.51
CA ALA A 319 18.60 -1.92 1.66
C ALA A 319 17.32 -2.17 0.85
N PHE A 320 17.05 -1.29 -0.12
CA PHE A 320 15.92 -1.40 -1.05
C PHE A 320 16.35 -2.09 -2.34
N ASP A 321 15.36 -2.52 -3.15
CA ASP A 321 15.63 -3.18 -4.43
C ASP A 321 16.42 -2.26 -5.38
N ARG A 322 17.32 -2.85 -6.16
CA ARG A 322 18.15 -2.13 -7.13
C ARG A 322 17.37 -1.87 -8.43
N ASP A 323 16.31 -1.10 -8.31
CA ASP A 323 15.51 -0.60 -9.42
C ASP A 323 15.11 0.87 -9.19
N ALA A 324 14.49 1.50 -10.20
CA ALA A 324 14.15 2.92 -10.13
C ALA A 324 13.21 3.27 -8.97
N ALA A 325 12.33 2.34 -8.56
CA ALA A 325 11.42 2.57 -7.44
C ALA A 325 12.15 2.45 -6.10
N GLY A 326 13.01 1.45 -5.95
CA GLY A 326 13.87 1.29 -4.78
C GLY A 326 14.84 2.45 -4.61
N ASP A 327 15.47 2.92 -5.70
CA ASP A 327 16.36 4.10 -5.69
C ASP A 327 15.59 5.35 -5.21
N SER A 328 14.42 5.62 -5.78
CA SER A 328 13.59 6.77 -5.39
C SER A 328 13.11 6.66 -3.94
N GLY A 329 12.71 5.47 -3.50
CA GLY A 329 12.28 5.22 -2.13
C GLY A 329 13.40 5.42 -1.13
N ALA A 330 14.61 4.95 -1.45
CA ALA A 330 15.79 5.12 -0.62
C ALA A 330 16.18 6.60 -0.47
N GLU A 331 16.08 7.40 -1.54
CA GLU A 331 16.30 8.85 -1.49
C GLU A 331 15.28 9.55 -0.57
N LEU A 332 14.00 9.19 -0.64
CA LEU A 332 12.96 9.75 0.24
C LEU A 332 13.20 9.42 1.71
N VAL A 333 13.60 8.18 2.00
CA VAL A 333 13.97 7.77 3.35
C VAL A 333 15.17 8.57 3.85
N ALA A 334 16.22 8.71 3.04
CA ALA A 334 17.42 9.46 3.41
C ALA A 334 17.09 10.94 3.73
N GLN A 335 16.20 11.57 2.94
CA GLN A 335 15.72 12.93 3.22
C GLN A 335 14.97 13.02 4.55
N ALA A 336 14.09 12.05 4.83
CA ALA A 336 13.33 12.02 6.09
C ALA A 336 14.24 11.83 7.31
N LEU A 337 15.32 11.04 7.18
CA LEU A 337 16.27 10.77 8.26
C LEU A 337 17.22 11.94 8.52
N HIS A 338 17.63 12.70 7.50
CA HIS A 338 18.50 13.87 7.68
C HIS A 338 17.76 15.12 8.17
N GLY A 339 16.43 15.15 8.05
CA GLY A 339 15.60 16.27 8.52
C GLY A 339 15.18 16.19 9.99
N ALA A 340 15.55 15.12 10.71
CA ALA A 340 15.18 14.84 12.10
C ALA A 340 16.37 15.03 13.06
#